data_AF-A0A1Q9NDT6-F1
#
_entry.id   AF-A0A1Q9NDT6-F1
#
_cell.length_a   1.000
_cell.length_b   1.000
_cell.length_c   1.000
_cell.angle_alpha   90.00
_cell.angle_beta   90.00
_cell.angle_gamma   90.00
#
_symmetry.space_group_name_H-M   'P 1'
#
loop_
_entity.id
_entity.type
_entity.pdbx_description
1 polymer ?
#
loop_
_entity_poly.entity_id
_entity_poly.type
_entity_poly.pdbx_seq_one_letter_code
_entity_poly.pdbx_strand_id
1 'polypeptide(L)'
;SVDLDRIINQEVEIILENGIYRYLRNPDGSRKDKAGWKRFGFPLFYQSDVLEVLDILTELGVKNERMQDSIDLVIGSQKEGRWLLKNTYNGKMLYEIEEKHKPSKWITLRAARVLKRYLG
;
A
#
# COMPACT_ATOMS: atom_id res chain seq x y z
N SER A 1 -10.32 18.00 -16.20
CA SER A 1 -10.37 19.45 -15.87
C SER A 1 -9.02 19.80 -15.29
N VAL A 2 -8.40 20.88 -15.73
CA VAL A 2 -7.03 21.28 -15.32
C VAL A 2 -6.87 21.30 -13.80
N ASP A 3 -7.91 21.71 -13.07
CA ASP A 3 -7.88 21.75 -11.60
C ASP A 3 -7.82 20.36 -10.96
N LEU A 4 -8.49 19.36 -11.53
CA LEU A 4 -8.47 18.00 -11.00
C LEU A 4 -7.09 17.37 -11.16
N ASP A 5 -6.49 17.52 -12.34
CA ASP A 5 -5.15 16.99 -12.61
C ASP A 5 -4.10 17.67 -11.72
N ARG A 6 -4.26 18.97 -11.46
CA ARG A 6 -3.42 19.71 -10.51
C ARG A 6 -3.53 19.13 -9.09
N ILE A 7 -4.74 18.88 -8.61
CA ILE A 7 -4.97 18.33 -7.26
C ILE A 7 -4.37 16.92 -7.16
N ILE A 8 -4.63 16.05 -8.14
CA ILE A 8 -4.07 14.69 -8.16
C ILE A 8 -2.54 14.73 -8.10
N ASN A 9 -1.90 15.57 -8.91
CA ASN A 9 -0.45 15.68 -8.92
C ASN A 9 0.11 16.21 -7.58
N GLN A 10 -0.58 17.15 -6.94
CA GLN A 10 -0.19 17.66 -5.62
C GLN A 10 -0.28 16.56 -4.55
N GLU A 11 -1.35 15.77 -4.54
CA GLU A 11 -1.52 14.67 -3.60
C GLU A 11 -0.52 13.53 -3.84
N VAL A 12 -0.23 13.19 -5.10
CA VAL A 12 0.81 12.24 -5.47
C VAL A 12 2.16 12.69 -4.91
N GLU A 13 2.52 13.96 -5.07
CA GLU A 13 3.78 14.49 -4.56
C GLU A 13 3.87 14.40 -3.04
N ILE A 14 2.79 14.74 -2.32
CA ILE A 14 2.72 14.62 -0.85
C ILE A 14 2.89 13.16 -0.40
N ILE A 15 2.25 12.21 -1.09
CA ILE A 15 2.37 10.77 -0.80
C ILE A 15 3.81 10.30 -1.02
N LEU A 16 4.44 10.71 -2.12
CA LEU A 16 5.82 10.35 -2.46
C LEU A 16 6.84 10.99 -1.49
N GLU A 17 6.64 12.25 -1.08
CA GLU A 17 7.48 12.92 -0.08
C GLU A 17 7.44 12.21 1.28
N ASN A 18 6.29 11.60 1.60
CA ASN A 18 6.11 10.78 2.78
C ASN A 18 6.60 9.33 2.62
N GLY A 19 7.18 8.96 1.46
CA GLY A 19 7.57 7.57 1.18
C GLY A 19 6.40 6.59 1.35
N ILE A 20 5.19 7.02 1.00
CA ILE A 20 3.91 6.30 1.06
C ILE A 20 3.39 6.00 2.49
N TYR A 21 4.21 5.42 3.37
CA TYR A 21 3.79 4.98 4.70
C TYR A 21 4.42 5.73 5.86
N ARG A 22 5.15 6.83 5.62
CA ARG A 22 5.69 7.67 6.69
C ARG A 22 4.78 8.86 6.97
N TYR A 23 4.95 9.47 8.13
CA TYR A 23 4.22 10.63 8.59
C TYR A 23 5.07 11.37 9.63
N LEU A 24 4.74 12.63 9.92
CA LEU A 24 5.42 13.49 10.90
C LEU A 24 6.94 13.59 10.68
N ARG A 25 7.39 14.80 10.34
CA ARG A 25 8.83 15.08 10.22
C ARG A 25 9.41 15.39 11.60
N ASN A 26 10.40 14.61 12.00
CA ASN A 26 11.16 14.82 13.23
C ASN A 26 12.17 15.98 13.05
N PRO A 27 12.71 16.55 14.15
CA PRO A 27 13.69 17.64 14.07
C PRO A 27 14.98 17.27 13.31
N ASP A 28 15.37 15.99 13.31
CA ASP A 28 16.53 15.47 12.58
C ASP A 28 16.25 15.26 11.07
N GLY A 29 15.04 15.60 10.61
CA GLY A 29 14.61 15.45 9.22
C GLY A 29 14.06 14.07 8.87
N SER A 30 14.16 13.07 9.75
CA SER A 30 13.56 11.75 9.56
C SER A 30 12.03 11.82 9.64
N ARG A 31 11.34 10.81 9.08
CA ARG A 31 9.88 10.68 9.17
C ARG A 31 9.51 9.40 9.92
N LYS A 32 8.46 9.45 10.72
CA LYS A 32 7.98 8.30 11.49
C LYS A 32 7.21 7.32 10.60
N ASP A 33 7.42 6.02 10.78
CA ASP A 33 6.68 5.00 10.05
C ASP A 33 5.27 4.78 10.61
N LYS A 34 4.26 4.73 9.73
CA LYS A 34 2.94 4.14 10.06
C LYS A 34 3.08 2.62 10.09
N ALA A 35 3.56 2.07 11.22
CA ALA A 35 3.84 0.63 11.35
C ALA A 35 2.66 -0.28 10.95
N GLY A 36 1.41 0.18 11.11
CA GLY A 36 0.21 -0.54 10.68
C GLY A 36 0.10 -0.72 9.16
N TRP A 37 0.58 0.24 8.38
CA TRP A 37 0.46 0.23 6.92
C TRP A 37 1.38 -0.79 6.25
N LYS A 38 2.37 -1.32 6.98
CA LYS A 38 3.23 -2.42 6.52
C LYS A 38 2.58 -3.81 6.66
N ARG A 39 1.39 -3.90 7.25
CA ARG A 39 0.65 -5.14 7.45
C ARG A 39 -0.52 -5.20 6.49
N PHE A 40 -0.28 -5.80 5.31
CA PHE A 40 -1.30 -5.86 4.27
C PHE A 40 -2.59 -6.52 4.74
N GLY A 41 -3.71 -5.91 4.38
CA GLY A 41 -5.01 -6.32 4.87
C GLY A 41 -6.12 -6.29 3.84
N PHE A 42 -7.18 -7.02 4.16
CA PHE A 42 -8.43 -7.02 3.41
C PHE A 42 -9.60 -7.49 4.31
N PRO A 43 -10.80 -6.89 4.19
CA PRO A 43 -11.07 -5.64 3.49
C PRO A 43 -10.44 -4.44 4.24
N LEU A 44 -10.27 -3.33 3.53
CA LEU A 44 -9.86 -2.05 4.12
C LEU A 44 -11.11 -1.17 4.31
N PHE A 45 -11.07 -0.32 5.33
CA PHE A 45 -12.14 0.65 5.63
C PHE A 45 -11.52 2.03 5.88
N TYR A 46 -11.58 2.53 7.11
CA TYR A 46 -10.99 3.82 7.48
C TYR A 46 -9.45 3.79 7.59
N GLN A 47 -8.85 2.60 7.66
CA GLN A 47 -7.40 2.42 7.59
C GLN A 47 -7.00 1.83 6.25
N SER A 48 -6.02 2.48 5.63
CA SER A 48 -5.33 2.02 4.42
C SER A 48 -4.05 1.26 4.77
N ASP A 49 -3.39 0.71 3.75
CA ASP A 49 -2.06 0.11 3.82
C ASP A 49 -1.20 0.52 2.60
N VAL A 50 0.10 0.20 2.65
CA VAL A 50 1.04 0.49 1.56
C VAL A 50 0.56 -0.07 0.23
N LEU A 51 -0.04 -1.25 0.25
CA LEU A 51 -0.43 -1.95 -0.98
C LEU A 51 -1.61 -1.26 -1.67
N GLU A 52 -2.49 -0.58 -0.94
CA GLU A 52 -3.62 0.18 -1.51
C GLU A 52 -3.13 1.42 -2.22
N VAL A 53 -2.26 2.18 -1.54
CA VAL A 53 -1.66 3.37 -2.12
C VAL A 53 -0.84 3.01 -3.36
N LEU A 54 -0.05 1.93 -3.33
CA LEU A 54 0.69 1.48 -4.50
C LEU A 54 -0.23 1.03 -5.65
N ASP A 55 -1.33 0.34 -5.39
CA ASP A 55 -2.29 -0.07 -6.45
C ASP A 55 -2.87 1.17 -7.13
N ILE A 56 -3.23 2.20 -6.37
CA ILE A 56 -3.71 3.49 -6.90
C ILE A 56 -2.62 4.22 -7.70
N LEU A 57 -1.43 4.42 -7.12
CA LEU A 57 -0.35 5.16 -7.78
C LEU A 57 0.07 4.49 -9.09
N THR A 58 0.21 3.17 -9.08
CA THR A 58 0.58 2.42 -10.30
C THR A 58 -0.56 2.36 -11.31
N GLU A 59 -1.82 2.41 -10.89
CA GLU A 59 -2.97 2.56 -11.80
C GLU A 59 -2.98 3.91 -12.52
N LEU A 60 -2.57 4.97 -11.82
CA LEU A 60 -2.37 6.31 -12.38
C LEU A 60 -1.10 6.44 -13.24
N GLY A 61 -0.32 5.36 -13.41
CA GLY A 61 0.92 5.37 -14.18
C GLY A 61 2.10 6.04 -13.48
N VAL A 62 2.02 6.29 -12.17
CA VAL A 62 3.10 6.90 -11.39
C VAL A 62 4.23 5.88 -11.23
N LYS A 63 5.42 6.26 -11.71
CA LYS A 63 6.67 5.53 -11.50
C LYS A 63 7.73 6.51 -11.00
N ASN A 64 8.14 6.32 -9.75
CA ASN A 64 9.09 7.20 -9.07
C ASN A 64 10.02 6.39 -8.17
N GLU A 65 11.27 6.80 -8.04
CA GLU A 65 12.29 6.15 -7.19
C GLU A 65 11.90 6.12 -5.70
N ARG A 66 11.14 7.11 -5.23
CA ARG A 66 10.65 7.20 -3.84
C ARG A 66 9.64 6.10 -3.49
N MET A 67 9.15 5.35 -4.48
CA MET A 67 8.28 4.19 -4.27
C MET A 67 9.08 2.91 -3.97
N GLN A 68 10.39 2.88 -4.22
CA GLN A 68 11.20 1.67 -4.19
C GLN A 68 11.14 0.96 -2.84
N ASP A 69 11.30 1.69 -1.72
CA ASP A 69 11.18 1.13 -0.36
C ASP A 69 9.84 0.38 -0.14
N SER A 70 8.76 0.91 -0.70
CA SER A 70 7.42 0.32 -0.57
C SER A 70 7.24 -0.88 -1.49
N ILE A 71 7.84 -0.86 -2.69
CA ILE A 71 7.86 -2.00 -3.61
C ILE A 71 8.69 -3.14 -3.03
N ASP A 72 9.86 -2.85 -2.46
CA ASP A 72 10.71 -3.83 -1.79
C ASP A 72 9.99 -4.48 -0.60
N LEU A 73 9.20 -3.70 0.15
CA LEU A 73 8.33 -4.23 1.20
C LEU A 73 7.28 -5.21 0.66
N VAL A 74 6.69 -4.93 -0.51
CA VAL A 74 5.75 -5.85 -1.17
C VAL A 74 6.49 -7.12 -1.60
N ILE A 75 7.61 -7.02 -2.30
CA ILE A 75 8.40 -8.17 -2.78
C ILE A 75 8.86 -9.03 -1.61
N GLY A 76 9.48 -8.42 -0.58
CA GLY A 76 10.00 -9.12 0.59
C GLY A 76 8.92 -9.73 1.49
N SER A 77 7.66 -9.33 1.34
CA SER A 77 6.53 -9.93 2.06
C SER A 77 5.93 -11.17 1.37
N GLN A 78 6.41 -11.51 0.17
CA GLN A 78 5.92 -12.67 -0.58
C GLN A 78 6.41 -13.98 0.05
N LYS A 79 5.55 -14.99 0.07
CA LYS A 79 5.88 -16.37 0.40
C LYS A 79 5.23 -17.30 -0.61
N GLU A 80 6.03 -18.07 -1.34
CA GLU A 80 5.56 -19.06 -2.34
C GLU A 80 4.56 -18.46 -3.36
N GLY A 81 4.87 -17.27 -3.90
CA GLY A 81 4.00 -16.60 -4.87
C GLY A 81 2.74 -15.96 -4.27
N ARG A 82 2.59 -15.94 -2.94
CA ARG A 82 1.40 -15.42 -2.25
C ARG A 82 1.76 -14.46 -1.13
N TRP A 83 0.78 -13.69 -0.69
CA TRP A 83 0.88 -12.78 0.45
C TRP A 83 -0.12 -13.14 1.53
N LEU A 84 0.28 -12.97 2.79
CA LEU A 84 -0.54 -13.32 3.95
C LEU A 84 -1.53 -12.21 4.32
N LEU A 85 -2.71 -12.58 4.82
CA LEU A 85 -3.66 -11.67 5.46
C LEU A 85 -3.14 -11.23 6.85
N LYS A 86 -2.35 -10.15 6.92
CA LYS A 86 -1.77 -9.68 8.19
C LYS A 86 -2.74 -8.81 8.99
N ASN A 87 -3.62 -8.07 8.32
CA ASN A 87 -4.64 -7.24 8.95
C ASN A 87 -6.04 -7.53 8.37
N THR A 88 -7.07 -7.56 9.21
CA THR A 88 -8.45 -7.82 8.80
C THR A 88 -9.43 -7.28 9.84
N TYR A 89 -10.65 -6.98 9.40
CA TYR A 89 -11.78 -6.59 10.22
C TYR A 89 -12.73 -7.76 10.55
N ASN A 90 -12.30 -8.98 10.27
CA ASN A 90 -12.88 -10.21 10.83
C ASN A 90 -13.17 -10.05 12.34
N GLY A 91 -14.36 -10.47 12.77
CA GLY A 91 -14.93 -10.23 14.10
C GLY A 91 -15.66 -8.89 14.26
N LYS A 92 -15.62 -8.01 13.26
CA LYS A 92 -16.31 -6.70 13.24
C LYS A 92 -17.24 -6.53 12.03
N MET A 93 -17.44 -7.58 11.25
CA MET A 93 -18.27 -7.62 10.05
C MET A 93 -19.31 -8.74 10.17
N LEU A 94 -20.34 -8.71 9.32
CA LEU A 94 -21.35 -9.79 9.26
C LEU A 94 -20.77 -11.12 8.77
N TYR A 95 -19.69 -11.08 7.99
CA TYR A 95 -19.03 -12.24 7.43
C TYR A 95 -17.52 -12.12 7.57
N GLU A 96 -16.88 -13.26 7.79
CA GLU A 96 -15.43 -13.41 7.81
C GLU A 96 -14.91 -13.51 6.36
N ILE A 97 -13.85 -12.76 6.03
CA ILE A 97 -13.17 -12.88 4.74
C ILE A 97 -11.78 -13.44 4.96
N GLU A 98 -11.57 -14.67 4.48
CA GLU A 98 -10.31 -15.42 4.60
C GLU A 98 -9.82 -15.55 6.06
N GLU A 99 -8.73 -16.29 6.27
CA GLU A 99 -8.20 -16.53 7.61
C GLU A 99 -6.94 -15.67 7.85
N LYS A 100 -6.90 -14.98 8.98
CA LYS A 100 -5.75 -14.15 9.37
C LYS A 100 -4.48 -14.98 9.43
N HIS A 101 -3.39 -14.44 8.89
CA HIS A 101 -2.07 -15.06 8.73
C HIS A 101 -2.01 -16.25 7.76
N LYS A 102 -3.07 -16.52 6.99
CA LYS A 102 -3.02 -17.44 5.84
C LYS A 102 -2.81 -16.69 4.53
N PRO A 103 -2.36 -17.38 3.46
CA PRO A 103 -2.29 -16.78 2.13
C PRO A 103 -3.66 -16.23 1.68
N SER A 104 -3.68 -14.97 1.26
CA SER A 104 -4.87 -14.24 0.85
C SER A 104 -4.94 -14.09 -0.67
N LYS A 105 -6.07 -14.42 -1.27
CA LYS A 105 -6.32 -14.22 -2.71
C LYS A 105 -6.37 -12.73 -3.05
N TRP A 106 -7.01 -11.93 -2.20
CA TRP A 106 -7.18 -10.49 -2.40
C TRP A 106 -5.87 -9.73 -2.34
N ILE A 107 -5.05 -10.00 -1.31
CA ILE A 107 -3.74 -9.36 -1.18
C ILE A 107 -2.82 -9.84 -2.31
N THR A 108 -2.84 -11.13 -2.64
CA THR A 108 -2.01 -11.68 -3.73
C THR A 108 -2.37 -11.05 -5.07
N LEU A 109 -3.66 -10.89 -5.39
CA LEU A 109 -4.10 -10.23 -6.62
C LEU A 109 -3.60 -8.78 -6.71
N ARG A 110 -3.78 -8.00 -5.63
CA ARG A 110 -3.35 -6.59 -5.58
C ARG A 110 -1.83 -6.47 -5.67
N ALA A 111 -1.08 -7.31 -4.96
CA ALA A 111 0.37 -7.35 -5.03
C ALA A 111 0.85 -7.70 -6.45
N ALA A 112 0.28 -8.73 -7.07
CA ALA A 112 0.62 -9.11 -8.44
C ALA A 112 0.33 -7.98 -9.45
N ARG A 113 -0.80 -7.28 -9.31
CA ARG A 113 -1.14 -6.11 -10.14
C ARG A 113 -0.13 -4.98 -9.99
N VAL A 114 0.18 -4.60 -8.75
CA VAL A 114 1.18 -3.55 -8.44
C VAL A 114 2.52 -3.90 -9.05
N LEU A 115 3.02 -5.10 -8.78
CA LEU A 115 4.34 -5.53 -9.27
C LEU A 115 4.37 -5.60 -10.80
N LYS A 116 3.30 -6.09 -11.44
CA LYS A 116 3.19 -6.11 -12.90
C LYS A 116 3.23 -4.70 -13.49
N ARG A 117 2.52 -3.73 -12.91
CA ARG A 117 2.47 -2.35 -13.39
C ARG A 117 3.76 -1.57 -13.14
N TYR A 118 4.47 -1.88 -12.06
CA TYR A 118 5.68 -1.15 -11.67
C TYR A 118 6.96 -1.72 -12.32
N LEU A 119 7.08 -3.05 -12.38
CA LEU A 119 8.27 -3.75 -12.88
C LEU A 119 8.18 -4.18 -14.35
N GLY A 120 6.96 -4.43 -14.85
CA GLY A 120 6.70 -4.69 -16.26
C GLY A 120 6.65 -3.42 -17.08
#